data_AF-A0A7X1JBF8-F1
#
_entry.id   AF-A0A7X1JBF8-F1
#
_cell.length_a   1.000
_cell.length_b   1.000
_cell.length_c   1.000
_cell.angle_alpha   90.00
_cell.angle_beta   90.00
_cell.angle_gamma   90.00
#
_symmetry.space_group_name_H-M   'P 1'
#
loop_
_entity.id
_entity.type
_entity.pdbx_description
1 polymer ?
#
loop_
_entity_poly.entity_id
_entity_poly.type
_entity_poly.pdbx_seq_one_letter_code
_entity_poly.pdbx_strand_id
1 'polypeptide(L)'
;MSTPERVQPAAGQLERLMEVVRPEFRGEEFYPPRDSRVFFQGECRIPSCERMLSYSVKQLCTAHYQRWVQAGRPEFEAWVPSEDAYQRHHRVIRGCAVTGCRRSMNGCLPRICTRHSELWQAAGAPDLDEWLATARYEAPPHGERDCVLPDCPWWTTGPGSALCRRHYIRWRNNGHPELPDDQLTEWFERLELRRDPYIRFHDLGRQVRLEVQFGLQRRADIGDRHTAPRTVTRALSWIRES
;
A
#
# COMPACT_ATOMS: atom_id res chain seq x y z
N MET A 1 36.95 -6.65 35.71
CA MET A 1 35.71 -6.29 34.97
C MET A 1 36.16 -5.83 33.59
N SER A 2 36.14 -6.74 32.62
CA SER A 2 36.62 -6.47 31.26
C SER A 2 35.53 -5.79 30.43
N THR A 3 35.86 -4.64 29.89
CA THR A 3 35.07 -3.89 28.89
C THR A 3 34.86 -4.77 27.65
N PRO A 4 33.65 -4.86 27.08
CA PRO A 4 33.46 -5.61 25.85
C PRO A 4 34.10 -4.83 24.70
N GLU A 5 35.06 -5.48 24.05
CA GLU A 5 35.76 -4.99 22.86
C GLU A 5 34.78 -4.97 21.68
N ARG A 6 34.53 -3.79 21.10
CA ARG A 6 33.76 -3.66 19.86
C ARG A 6 34.56 -4.31 18.74
N VAL A 7 34.14 -5.50 18.33
CA VAL A 7 34.68 -6.18 17.14
C VAL A 7 34.40 -5.31 15.91
N GLN A 8 35.41 -4.61 15.41
CA GLN A 8 35.35 -4.00 14.09
C GLN A 8 35.61 -5.10 13.05
N PRO A 9 34.72 -5.29 12.07
CA PRO A 9 34.92 -6.32 11.07
C PRO A 9 36.08 -5.97 10.11
N ALA A 10 36.86 -6.98 9.74
CA ALA A 10 37.95 -6.87 8.79
C ALA A 10 37.41 -6.65 7.37
N ALA A 11 38.06 -5.75 6.61
CA ALA A 11 37.75 -5.33 5.24
C ALA A 11 37.87 -6.42 4.15
N GLY A 12 37.66 -7.69 4.50
CA GLY A 12 37.48 -8.80 3.55
C GLY A 12 36.16 -9.55 3.73
N GLN A 13 35.42 -9.30 4.81
CA GLN A 13 34.13 -9.95 5.07
C GLN A 13 33.01 -9.29 4.26
N LEU A 14 33.04 -7.97 4.13
CA LEU A 14 32.06 -7.21 3.37
C LEU A 14 32.09 -7.60 1.89
N GLU A 15 33.27 -7.75 1.33
CA GLU A 15 33.56 -8.13 -0.06
C GLU A 15 33.01 -9.53 -0.34
N ARG A 16 33.30 -10.48 0.55
CA ARG A 16 32.73 -11.84 0.45
C ARG A 16 31.21 -11.82 0.49
N LEU A 17 30.60 -11.02 1.36
CA LEU A 17 29.15 -10.91 1.42
C LEU A 17 28.58 -10.29 0.14
N MET A 18 29.23 -9.26 -0.41
CA MET A 18 28.83 -8.66 -1.69
C MET A 18 28.85 -9.67 -2.85
N GLU A 19 29.78 -10.61 -2.86
CA GLU A 19 29.90 -11.67 -3.87
C GLU A 19 28.81 -12.74 -3.73
N VAL A 20 28.51 -13.18 -2.51
CA VAL A 20 27.61 -14.34 -2.28
C VAL A 20 26.14 -13.98 -2.15
N VAL A 21 25.79 -12.75 -1.76
CA VAL A 21 24.39 -12.33 -1.63
C VAL A 21 23.83 -12.05 -3.03
N ARG A 22 22.77 -12.76 -3.41
CA ARG A 22 22.15 -12.65 -4.74
C ARG A 22 21.39 -11.32 -4.88
N PRO A 23 21.28 -10.75 -6.11
CA PRO A 23 20.68 -9.44 -6.33
C PRO A 23 19.30 -9.26 -5.70
N GLU A 24 18.46 -10.29 -5.72
CA GLU A 24 17.09 -10.26 -5.18
C GLU A 24 17.03 -10.05 -3.66
N PHE A 25 18.12 -10.31 -2.93
CA PHE A 25 18.23 -10.01 -1.50
C PHE A 25 18.97 -8.71 -1.20
N ARG A 26 19.68 -8.13 -2.17
CA ARG A 26 20.58 -6.96 -1.96
C ARG A 26 19.88 -5.61 -1.89
N GLY A 27 18.58 -5.54 -2.18
CA GLY A 27 17.81 -4.28 -2.15
C GLY A 27 17.71 -3.65 -0.75
N GLU A 28 17.47 -2.33 -0.72
CA GLU A 28 17.18 -1.57 0.52
C GLU A 28 15.86 -1.98 1.19
N GLU A 29 15.00 -2.62 0.40
CA GLU A 29 13.73 -3.20 0.81
C GLU A 29 13.68 -4.63 0.29
N PHE A 30 13.28 -5.57 1.15
CA PHE A 30 12.98 -6.94 0.73
C PHE A 30 11.47 -7.14 0.76
N TYR A 31 10.93 -7.49 -0.41
CA TYR A 31 9.53 -7.83 -0.61
C TYR A 31 9.41 -9.36 -0.72
N PRO A 32 8.84 -10.02 0.31
CA PRO A 32 8.61 -11.46 0.30
C PRO A 32 7.86 -11.94 -0.95
N PRO A 33 8.40 -12.93 -1.69
CA PRO A 33 7.66 -13.59 -2.76
C PRO A 33 6.43 -14.31 -2.20
N ARG A 34 5.28 -14.18 -2.88
CA ARG A 34 4.00 -14.78 -2.45
C ARG A 34 3.97 -16.30 -2.56
N ASP A 35 4.82 -16.88 -3.38
CA ASP A 35 5.03 -18.32 -3.53
C ASP A 35 6.05 -18.90 -2.52
N SER A 36 6.69 -18.04 -1.72
CA SER A 36 7.71 -18.46 -0.77
C SER A 36 7.11 -19.16 0.44
N ARG A 37 7.41 -20.45 0.62
CA ARG A 37 7.08 -21.19 1.85
C ARG A 37 7.78 -20.65 3.11
N VAL A 38 8.83 -19.86 2.94
CA VAL A 38 9.64 -19.30 4.03
C VAL A 38 9.10 -17.96 4.48
N PHE A 39 8.63 -17.11 3.58
CA PHE A 39 8.24 -15.74 3.93
C PHE A 39 6.74 -15.49 3.84
N PHE A 40 6.01 -16.28 3.06
CA PHE A 40 4.58 -16.15 2.87
C PHE A 40 3.83 -17.13 3.78
N GLN A 41 3.00 -16.59 4.68
CA GLN A 41 2.24 -17.38 5.65
C GLN A 41 0.80 -17.63 5.22
N GLY A 42 0.34 -16.97 4.15
CA GLY A 42 -1.05 -16.95 3.74
C GLY A 42 -1.62 -15.54 3.67
N GLU A 43 -2.88 -15.48 3.29
CA GLU A 43 -3.62 -14.25 3.08
C GLU A 43 -4.45 -13.87 4.30
N CYS A 44 -4.96 -12.64 4.28
CA CYS A 44 -5.86 -12.14 5.30
C CYS A 44 -7.17 -12.95 5.33
N ARG A 45 -7.68 -13.22 6.53
CA ARG A 45 -8.96 -13.92 6.77
C ARG A 45 -10.19 -13.19 6.20
N ILE A 46 -10.05 -11.94 5.79
CA ILE A 46 -11.13 -11.19 5.13
C ILE A 46 -11.17 -11.65 3.66
N PRO A 47 -12.24 -12.33 3.19
CA PRO A 47 -12.26 -12.97 1.87
C PRO A 47 -11.93 -12.03 0.70
N SER A 48 -12.38 -10.77 0.75
CA SER A 48 -12.08 -9.76 -0.28
C SER A 48 -10.72 -9.07 -0.14
N CYS A 49 -9.81 -9.61 0.68
CA CYS A 49 -8.51 -9.01 0.95
C CYS A 49 -7.35 -9.93 0.57
N GLU A 50 -6.73 -9.68 -0.58
CA GLU A 50 -5.55 -10.45 -1.01
C GLU A 50 -4.25 -10.05 -0.29
N ARG A 51 -4.29 -9.27 0.80
CA ARG A 51 -3.07 -8.88 1.52
C ARG A 51 -2.48 -10.05 2.28
N MET A 52 -1.16 -10.18 2.27
CA MET A 52 -0.44 -11.16 3.09
C MET A 52 -0.70 -10.89 4.59
N LEU A 53 -0.92 -11.97 5.33
CA LEU A 53 -1.17 -11.89 6.76
C LEU A 53 0.10 -11.42 7.50
N SER A 54 -0.09 -10.53 8.48
CA SER A 54 1.00 -10.01 9.33
C SER A 54 0.90 -10.55 10.76
N TYR A 55 -0.31 -10.97 11.15
CA TYR A 55 -0.65 -11.47 12.48
C TYR A 55 -1.19 -12.89 12.36
N SER A 56 -0.30 -13.88 12.44
CA SER A 56 -0.58 -15.30 12.20
C SER A 56 -1.71 -15.87 13.06
N VAL A 57 -1.70 -15.57 14.37
CA VAL A 57 -2.69 -16.09 15.33
C VAL A 57 -4.11 -15.65 14.99
N LYS A 58 -4.27 -14.44 14.43
CA LYS A 58 -5.58 -13.90 14.03
C LYS A 58 -5.83 -14.02 12.52
N GLN A 59 -4.84 -14.48 11.76
CA GLN A 59 -4.82 -14.51 10.30
C GLN A 59 -5.22 -13.18 9.66
N LEU A 60 -4.79 -12.05 10.23
CA LEU A 60 -5.10 -10.72 9.70
C LEU A 60 -3.85 -10.05 9.11
N CYS A 61 -4.05 -9.30 8.03
CA CYS A 61 -3.07 -8.30 7.59
C CYS A 61 -3.01 -7.15 8.60
N THR A 62 -1.96 -6.32 8.52
CA THR A 62 -1.78 -5.23 9.48
C THR A 62 -2.96 -4.26 9.52
N ALA A 63 -3.52 -3.88 8.37
CA ALA A 63 -4.65 -2.95 8.33
C ALA A 63 -5.91 -3.51 9.01
N HIS A 64 -6.31 -4.75 8.69
CA HIS A 64 -7.49 -5.36 9.31
C HIS A 64 -7.26 -5.68 10.79
N TYR A 65 -6.04 -6.02 11.19
CA TYR A 65 -5.72 -6.16 12.61
C TYR A 65 -5.94 -4.84 13.36
N GLN A 66 -5.49 -3.71 12.82
CA GLN A 66 -5.71 -2.41 13.44
C GLN A 66 -7.20 -2.04 13.50
N ARG A 67 -7.96 -2.30 12.43
CA ARG A 67 -9.42 -2.05 12.41
C ARG A 67 -10.16 -2.93 13.43
N TRP A 68 -9.79 -4.20 13.55
CA TRP A 68 -10.35 -5.10 14.56
C TRP A 68 -10.05 -4.62 15.98
N VAL A 69 -8.82 -4.14 16.24
CA VAL A 69 -8.45 -3.54 17.52
C VAL A 69 -9.25 -2.27 17.80
N GLN A 70 -9.40 -1.39 16.81
CA GLN A 70 -10.20 -0.15 16.93
C GLN A 70 -11.69 -0.43 17.15
N ALA A 71 -12.22 -1.52 16.61
CA ALA A 71 -13.58 -1.98 16.85
C ALA A 71 -13.80 -2.61 18.23
N GLY A 72 -12.79 -2.60 19.11
CA GLY A 72 -12.89 -3.16 20.47
C GLY A 72 -12.63 -4.67 20.54
N ARG A 73 -11.96 -5.25 19.53
CA ARG A 73 -11.64 -6.68 19.46
C ARG A 73 -12.88 -7.60 19.54
N PRO A 74 -13.89 -7.39 18.69
CA PRO A 74 -15.09 -8.22 18.66
C PRO A 74 -14.75 -9.70 18.35
N GLU A 75 -15.70 -10.59 18.61
CA GLU A 75 -15.61 -11.98 18.17
C GLU A 75 -15.42 -12.04 16.64
N PHE A 76 -14.53 -12.91 16.18
CA PHE A 76 -14.05 -12.91 14.80
C PHE A 76 -15.12 -13.35 13.80
N GLU A 77 -15.82 -14.44 14.09
CA GLU A 77 -16.81 -15.01 13.18
C GLU A 77 -18.00 -14.05 12.96
N ALA A 78 -18.35 -13.25 13.96
CA ALA A 78 -19.32 -12.16 13.82
C ALA A 78 -18.74 -10.93 13.05
N TRP A 79 -17.47 -10.60 13.26
CA TRP A 79 -16.86 -9.39 12.70
C TRP A 79 -16.48 -9.54 11.22
N VAL A 80 -15.90 -10.69 10.83
CA VAL A 80 -15.36 -10.92 9.49
C VAL A 80 -16.37 -10.66 8.37
N PRO A 81 -17.63 -11.17 8.42
CA PRO A 81 -18.60 -10.92 7.35
C PRO A 81 -18.94 -9.43 7.18
N SER A 82 -19.07 -8.71 8.30
CA SER A 82 -19.35 -7.26 8.28
C SER A 82 -18.18 -6.46 7.68
N GLU A 83 -16.97 -6.85 8.04
CA GLU A 83 -15.75 -6.20 7.57
C GLU A 83 -15.49 -6.50 6.10
N ASP A 84 -15.79 -7.71 5.66
CA ASP A 84 -15.70 -8.14 4.27
C ASP A 84 -16.73 -7.41 3.39
N ALA A 85 -17.97 -7.26 3.85
CA ALA A 85 -18.97 -6.43 3.18
C ALA A 85 -18.48 -4.97 3.06
N TYR A 86 -17.99 -4.39 4.15
CA TYR A 86 -17.39 -3.05 4.13
C TYR A 86 -16.25 -2.95 3.11
N GLN A 87 -15.31 -3.91 3.13
CA GLN A 87 -14.15 -3.94 2.25
C GLN A 87 -14.57 -4.03 0.77
N ARG A 88 -15.53 -4.90 0.42
CA ARG A 88 -16.09 -4.97 -0.94
C ARG A 88 -16.71 -3.64 -1.35
N HIS A 89 -17.50 -3.02 -0.50
CA HIS A 89 -18.13 -1.73 -0.81
C HIS A 89 -17.10 -0.62 -1.01
N HIS A 90 -16.03 -0.58 -0.20
CA HIS A 90 -14.99 0.45 -0.27
C HIS A 90 -13.92 0.21 -1.36
N ARG A 91 -13.80 -1.02 -1.88
CA ARG A 91 -12.92 -1.33 -3.02
C ARG A 91 -13.49 -0.88 -4.37
N VAL A 92 -14.82 -0.85 -4.53
CA VAL A 92 -15.43 -0.41 -5.79
C VAL A 92 -15.32 1.10 -5.92
N ILE A 93 -14.44 1.56 -6.82
CA ILE A 93 -14.45 2.95 -7.26
C ILE A 93 -15.69 3.13 -8.13
N ARG A 94 -16.57 4.03 -7.70
CA ARG A 94 -17.80 4.32 -8.45
C ARG A 94 -17.66 5.65 -9.18
N GLY A 95 -18.22 5.71 -10.40
CA GLY A 95 -18.22 6.91 -11.24
C GLY A 95 -19.31 7.90 -10.86
N CYS A 96 -19.09 9.17 -11.18
CA CYS A 96 -20.07 10.25 -10.98
C CYS A 96 -21.43 9.88 -11.59
N ALA A 97 -22.53 10.14 -10.86
CA ALA A 97 -23.87 9.83 -11.36
C ALA A 97 -24.35 10.74 -12.51
N VAL A 98 -23.64 11.84 -12.80
CA VAL A 98 -23.95 12.70 -13.95
C VAL A 98 -23.55 11.96 -15.23
N THR A 99 -24.53 11.67 -16.07
CA THR A 99 -24.34 10.96 -17.34
C THR A 99 -23.26 11.64 -18.20
N GLY A 100 -22.29 10.87 -18.66
CA GLY A 100 -21.15 11.35 -19.46
C GLY A 100 -19.92 11.76 -18.65
N CYS A 101 -20.02 11.92 -17.32
CA CYS A 101 -18.88 12.24 -16.48
C CYS A 101 -18.10 10.99 -16.05
N ARG A 102 -16.83 10.86 -16.45
CA ARG A 102 -15.94 9.75 -16.03
C ARG A 102 -15.04 10.10 -14.85
N ARG A 103 -15.45 11.01 -13.96
CA ARG A 103 -14.72 11.24 -12.69
C ARG A 103 -15.23 10.30 -11.62
N SER A 104 -14.34 9.85 -10.74
CA SER A 104 -14.73 9.07 -9.55
C SER A 104 -15.54 9.92 -8.56
N MET A 105 -16.49 9.30 -7.88
CA MET A 105 -17.26 9.93 -6.79
C MET A 105 -16.44 10.14 -5.52
N ASN A 106 -16.90 11.08 -4.68
CA ASN A 106 -16.36 11.31 -3.35
C ASN A 106 -17.09 10.43 -2.31
N GLY A 107 -16.83 9.13 -2.30
CA GLY A 107 -17.40 8.23 -1.28
C GLY A 107 -18.85 7.81 -1.60
N CYS A 108 -19.68 7.70 -0.56
CA CYS A 108 -21.03 7.13 -0.67
C CYS A 108 -22.10 8.17 -1.02
N LEU A 109 -22.05 9.37 -0.43
CA LEU A 109 -23.01 10.47 -0.65
C LEU A 109 -22.29 11.82 -0.54
N PRO A 110 -22.61 12.82 -1.39
CA PRO A 110 -23.50 12.71 -2.55
C PRO A 110 -22.85 11.87 -3.66
N ARG A 111 -23.68 11.23 -4.50
CA ARG A 111 -23.23 10.31 -5.57
C ARG A 111 -22.67 11.04 -6.81
N ILE A 112 -21.85 12.07 -6.59
CA ILE A 112 -21.27 12.92 -7.64
C ILE A 112 -19.79 13.22 -7.35
N CYS A 113 -19.04 13.62 -8.37
CA CYS A 113 -17.65 14.02 -8.23
C CYS A 113 -17.53 15.41 -7.57
N THR A 114 -16.32 15.83 -7.22
CA THR A 114 -16.12 17.13 -6.53
C THR A 114 -16.65 18.32 -7.34
N ARG A 115 -16.37 18.36 -8.66
CA ARG A 115 -16.84 19.42 -9.56
C ARG A 115 -18.37 19.49 -9.61
N HIS A 116 -19.05 18.36 -9.75
CA HIS A 116 -20.51 18.33 -9.74
C HIS A 116 -21.09 18.60 -8.35
N SER A 117 -20.36 18.24 -7.28
CA SER A 117 -20.73 18.64 -5.92
C SER A 117 -20.70 20.16 -5.76
N GLU A 118 -19.70 20.84 -6.33
CA GLU A 118 -19.63 22.31 -6.31
C GLU A 118 -20.79 22.94 -7.10
N LEU A 119 -21.11 22.42 -8.29
CA LEU A 119 -22.26 22.89 -9.08
C LEU A 119 -23.61 22.66 -8.39
N TRP A 120 -23.79 21.48 -7.80
CA TRP A 120 -24.98 21.14 -7.04
C TRP A 120 -25.14 22.04 -5.80
N GLN A 121 -24.05 22.31 -5.08
CA GLN A 121 -24.03 23.24 -3.95
C GLN A 121 -24.33 24.68 -4.40
N ALA A 122 -23.76 25.12 -5.52
CA ALA A 122 -24.03 26.44 -6.10
C ALA A 122 -25.51 26.60 -6.53
N ALA A 123 -26.17 25.50 -6.90
CA ALA A 123 -27.61 25.47 -7.19
C ALA A 123 -28.50 25.43 -5.92
N GLY A 124 -27.91 25.56 -4.72
CA GLY A 124 -28.64 25.54 -3.45
C GLY A 124 -28.82 24.15 -2.83
N ALA A 125 -28.06 23.15 -3.30
CA ALA A 125 -28.15 21.76 -2.84
C ALA A 125 -29.58 21.18 -2.86
N PRO A 126 -30.30 21.27 -4.00
CA PRO A 126 -31.64 20.68 -4.15
C PRO A 126 -31.61 19.16 -3.97
N ASP A 127 -32.77 18.50 -4.00
CA ASP A 127 -32.80 17.03 -4.03
C ASP A 127 -31.88 16.50 -5.14
N LEU A 128 -31.04 15.52 -4.77
CA LEU A 128 -29.97 15.08 -5.65
C LEU A 128 -30.52 14.35 -6.88
N ASP A 129 -31.63 13.63 -6.75
CA ASP A 129 -32.21 12.84 -7.82
C ASP A 129 -32.92 13.76 -8.82
N GLU A 130 -33.63 14.78 -8.32
CA GLU A 130 -34.20 15.85 -9.15
C GLU A 130 -33.13 16.65 -9.89
N TRP A 131 -32.03 16.96 -9.22
CA TRP A 131 -30.91 17.65 -9.85
C TRP A 131 -30.23 16.78 -10.91
N LEU A 132 -29.97 15.50 -10.62
CA LEU A 132 -29.37 14.57 -11.56
C LEU A 132 -30.22 14.32 -12.81
N ALA A 133 -31.55 14.40 -12.70
CA ALA A 133 -32.46 14.27 -13.84
C ALA A 133 -32.28 15.39 -14.87
N THR A 134 -31.79 16.55 -14.45
CA THR A 134 -31.60 17.74 -15.31
C THR A 134 -30.12 18.04 -15.59
N ALA A 135 -29.21 17.57 -14.73
CA ALA A 135 -27.79 17.80 -14.84
C ALA A 135 -27.23 17.23 -16.16
N ARG A 136 -26.59 18.09 -16.95
CA ARG A 136 -25.84 17.70 -18.14
C ARG A 136 -24.36 17.80 -17.87
N TYR A 137 -23.63 16.80 -18.37
CA TYR A 137 -22.18 16.88 -18.38
C TYR A 137 -21.72 17.91 -19.43
N GLU A 138 -20.90 18.85 -18.98
CA GLU A 138 -20.23 19.84 -19.83
C GLU A 138 -18.71 19.67 -19.74
N ALA A 139 -18.09 19.39 -20.88
CA ALA A 139 -16.63 19.27 -20.95
C ALA A 139 -15.97 20.61 -20.58
N PRO A 140 -14.89 20.59 -19.78
CA PRO A 140 -14.18 21.81 -19.45
C PRO A 140 -13.44 22.36 -20.69
N PRO A 141 -13.14 23.67 -20.75
CA PRO A 141 -12.51 24.29 -21.93
C PRO A 141 -11.19 23.66 -22.36
N HIS A 142 -10.42 23.13 -21.41
CA HIS A 142 -9.14 22.46 -21.64
C HIS A 142 -9.28 20.96 -21.97
N GLY A 143 -10.50 20.47 -22.13
CA GLY A 143 -10.79 19.06 -22.37
C GLY A 143 -10.62 18.19 -21.13
N GLU A 144 -11.08 16.94 -21.25
CA GLU A 144 -10.86 15.92 -20.23
C GLU A 144 -9.54 15.20 -20.47
N ARG A 145 -8.93 14.74 -19.38
CA ARG A 145 -7.70 13.95 -19.43
C ARG A 145 -7.84 12.71 -18.58
N ASP A 146 -7.37 11.59 -19.10
CA ASP A 146 -7.32 10.33 -18.38
C ASP A 146 -6.23 10.35 -17.30
N CYS A 147 -6.41 9.53 -16.28
CA CYS A 147 -5.39 9.30 -15.26
C CYS A 147 -4.18 8.61 -15.87
N VAL A 148 -2.97 9.04 -15.50
CA VAL A 148 -1.71 8.48 -16.04
C VAL A 148 -1.47 7.01 -15.65
N LEU A 149 -2.08 6.55 -14.55
CA LEU A 149 -1.92 5.15 -14.14
C LEU A 149 -2.59 4.18 -15.12
N PRO A 150 -1.88 3.09 -15.52
CA PRO A 150 -2.43 2.06 -16.39
C PRO A 150 -3.76 1.51 -15.87
N ASP A 151 -4.65 1.17 -16.81
CA ASP A 151 -5.97 0.59 -16.57
C ASP A 151 -6.91 1.42 -15.67
N CYS A 152 -6.57 2.68 -15.37
CA CYS A 152 -7.45 3.58 -14.64
C CYS A 152 -8.47 4.23 -15.60
N PRO A 153 -9.78 3.93 -15.49
CA PRO A 153 -10.77 4.45 -16.43
C PRO A 153 -11.24 5.87 -16.08
N TRP A 154 -10.64 6.53 -15.09
CA TRP A 154 -11.16 7.75 -14.48
C TRP A 154 -10.41 8.99 -14.94
N TRP A 155 -11.15 10.07 -15.19
CA TRP A 155 -10.57 11.38 -15.50
C TRP A 155 -9.87 12.03 -14.31
N THR A 156 -8.89 12.87 -14.63
CA THR A 156 -8.15 13.70 -13.70
C THR A 156 -9.03 14.75 -13.01
N THR A 157 -8.57 15.25 -11.86
CA THR A 157 -9.33 16.27 -11.11
C THR A 157 -9.34 17.63 -11.82
N GLY A 158 -8.35 17.91 -12.68
CA GLY A 158 -8.22 19.15 -13.43
C GLY A 158 -6.91 19.25 -14.22
N PRO A 159 -6.65 20.37 -14.89
CA PRO A 159 -5.54 20.54 -15.83
C PRO A 159 -4.15 20.57 -15.18
N GLY A 160 -4.07 20.73 -13.86
CA GLY A 160 -2.82 20.66 -13.10
C GLY A 160 -2.49 19.27 -12.51
N SER A 161 -3.30 18.24 -12.76
CA SER A 161 -3.07 16.91 -12.20
C SER A 161 -3.03 15.83 -13.27
N ALA A 162 -2.05 14.93 -13.18
CA ALA A 162 -1.98 13.70 -13.95
C ALA A 162 -2.79 12.54 -13.34
N LEU A 163 -3.35 12.72 -12.15
CA LEU A 163 -4.04 11.68 -11.41
C LEU A 163 -5.55 11.95 -11.31
N CYS A 164 -6.35 10.89 -11.36
CA CYS A 164 -7.73 10.96 -10.90
C CYS A 164 -7.78 11.29 -9.40
N ARG A 165 -8.91 11.78 -8.90
CA ARG A 165 -9.05 12.19 -7.49
C ARG A 165 -8.65 11.10 -6.50
N ARG A 166 -8.98 9.83 -6.78
CA ARG A 166 -8.64 8.70 -5.90
C ARG A 166 -7.13 8.44 -5.84
N HIS A 167 -6.46 8.44 -6.99
CA HIS A 167 -5.01 8.29 -7.04
C HIS A 167 -4.31 9.50 -6.45
N TYR A 168 -4.81 10.72 -6.69
CA TYR A 168 -4.29 11.92 -6.04
C TYR A 168 -4.38 11.85 -4.52
N ILE A 169 -5.53 11.48 -3.94
CA ILE A 169 -5.66 11.31 -2.48
C ILE A 169 -4.69 10.25 -1.97
N ARG A 170 -4.55 9.13 -2.70
CA ARG A 170 -3.62 8.06 -2.30
C ARG A 170 -2.16 8.51 -2.35
N TRP A 171 -1.77 9.24 -3.39
CA TRP A 171 -0.45 9.84 -3.54
C TRP A 171 -0.17 10.84 -2.41
N ARG A 172 -1.13 11.74 -2.14
CA ARG A 172 -1.08 12.70 -1.02
C ARG A 172 -0.94 12.01 0.34
N ASN A 173 -1.74 10.99 0.62
CA ASN A 173 -1.72 10.27 1.89
C ASN A 173 -0.45 9.45 2.11
N ASN A 174 0.40 9.28 1.09
CA ASN A 174 1.69 8.61 1.18
C ASN A 174 2.86 9.60 1.00
N GLY A 175 2.65 10.86 1.40
CA GLY A 175 3.72 11.86 1.55
C GLY A 175 3.82 12.87 0.41
N HIS A 176 3.06 12.73 -0.68
CA HIS A 176 3.08 13.67 -1.80
C HIS A 176 4.51 13.94 -2.33
N PRO A 177 5.26 12.89 -2.73
CA PRO A 177 6.61 13.08 -3.24
C PRO A 177 6.60 13.94 -4.52
N GLU A 178 7.51 14.90 -4.60
CA GLU A 178 7.70 15.72 -5.80
C GLU A 178 8.31 14.86 -6.90
N LEU A 179 7.44 14.32 -7.77
CA LEU A 179 7.81 13.44 -8.86
C LEU A 179 7.24 14.00 -10.17
N PRO A 180 7.98 13.92 -11.28
CA PRO A 180 7.40 14.17 -12.60
C PRO A 180 6.36 13.10 -12.94
N ASP A 181 5.42 13.44 -13.82
CA ASP A 181 4.25 12.60 -14.13
C ASP A 181 4.62 11.21 -14.67
N ASP A 182 5.74 11.10 -15.41
CA ASP A 182 6.24 9.84 -15.98
C ASP A 182 6.78 8.85 -14.92
N GLN A 183 7.11 9.34 -13.72
CA GLN A 183 7.57 8.50 -12.59
C GLN A 183 6.43 8.05 -11.67
N LEU A 184 5.21 8.57 -11.87
CA LEU A 184 4.07 8.21 -11.01
C LEU A 184 3.72 6.73 -11.12
N THR A 185 3.78 6.14 -12.31
CA THR A 185 3.46 4.71 -12.51
C THR A 185 4.37 3.81 -11.68
N GLU A 186 5.69 3.97 -11.82
CA GLU A 186 6.68 3.19 -11.06
C GLU A 186 6.53 3.42 -9.54
N TRP A 187 6.20 4.65 -9.12
CA TRP A 187 5.94 4.93 -7.72
C TRP A 187 4.70 4.20 -7.19
N PHE A 188 3.61 4.14 -7.96
CA PHE A 188 2.40 3.40 -7.58
C PHE A 188 2.63 1.89 -7.57
N GLU A 189 3.41 1.34 -8.52
CA GLU A 189 3.82 -0.07 -8.53
C GLU A 189 4.61 -0.41 -7.25
N ARG A 190 5.61 0.41 -6.88
CA ARG A 190 6.33 0.26 -5.61
C ARG A 190 5.41 0.38 -4.40
N LEU A 191 4.42 1.27 -4.44
CA LEU A 191 3.44 1.41 -3.37
C LEU A 191 2.53 0.18 -3.24
N GLU A 192 2.21 -0.51 -4.33
CA GLU A 192 1.48 -1.79 -4.28
C GLU A 192 2.29 -2.87 -3.54
N LEU A 193 3.61 -2.96 -3.78
CA LEU A 193 4.48 -3.90 -3.08
C LEU A 193 4.48 -3.69 -1.56
N ARG A 194 4.37 -2.43 -1.12
CA ARG A 194 4.32 -2.04 0.31
C ARG A 194 3.00 -2.36 1.01
N ARG A 195 1.99 -2.87 0.28
CA ARG A 195 0.72 -3.29 0.88
C ARG A 195 0.86 -4.58 1.69
N ASP A 196 1.83 -5.40 1.32
CA ASP A 196 2.22 -6.60 2.07
C ASP A 196 3.36 -6.28 3.04
N PRO A 197 3.54 -7.07 4.11
CA PRO A 197 4.71 -6.94 4.97
C PRO A 197 6.02 -7.06 4.20
N TYR A 198 6.84 -6.03 4.27
CA TYR A 198 8.16 -5.95 3.67
C TYR A 198 9.19 -5.59 4.75
N ILE A 199 10.47 -5.85 4.47
CA ILE A 199 11.58 -5.59 5.39
C ILE A 199 12.35 -4.38 4.86
N ARG A 200 12.56 -3.37 5.71
CA ARG A 200 13.37 -2.19 5.38
C ARG A 200 14.76 -2.32 6.00
N PHE A 201 15.79 -2.18 5.19
CA PHE A 201 17.19 -2.17 5.62
C PHE A 201 17.83 -0.78 5.66
N HIS A 202 17.04 0.25 5.34
CA HIS A 202 17.39 1.64 5.53
C HIS A 202 17.95 1.86 6.93
N ASP A 203 18.94 2.74 7.04
CA ASP A 203 19.61 3.12 8.29
C ASP A 203 20.49 2.03 8.91
N LEU A 204 20.59 0.84 8.31
CA LEU A 204 21.62 -0.14 8.68
C LEU A 204 22.95 0.18 7.99
N GLY A 205 24.05 0.04 8.74
CA GLY A 205 25.39 0.06 8.18
C GLY A 205 25.57 -1.02 7.11
N ARG A 206 26.39 -0.74 6.07
CA ARG A 206 26.55 -1.58 4.88
C ARG A 206 26.82 -3.06 5.20
N GLN A 207 27.68 -3.30 6.19
CA GLN A 207 28.02 -4.67 6.58
C GLN A 207 26.85 -5.40 7.25
N VAL A 208 26.26 -4.81 8.29
CA VAL A 208 25.13 -5.40 9.01
C VAL A 208 23.95 -5.67 8.07
N ARG A 209 23.72 -4.76 7.12
CA ARG A 209 22.72 -4.95 6.07
C ARG A 209 22.97 -6.24 5.28
N LEU A 210 24.17 -6.41 4.74
CA LEU A 210 24.52 -7.61 3.97
C LEU A 210 24.47 -8.88 4.81
N GLU A 211 24.85 -8.83 6.09
CA GLU A 211 24.74 -9.98 7.00
C GLU A 211 23.29 -10.41 7.19
N VAL A 212 22.36 -9.46 7.36
CA VAL A 212 20.93 -9.75 7.45
C VAL A 212 20.39 -10.28 6.12
N GLN A 213 20.75 -9.66 4.99
CA GLN A 213 20.33 -10.10 3.65
C GLN A 213 20.84 -11.51 3.33
N PHE A 214 22.08 -11.81 3.71
CA PHE A 214 22.64 -13.16 3.63
C PHE A 214 21.85 -14.15 4.50
N GLY A 215 21.49 -13.76 5.72
CA GLY A 215 20.63 -14.57 6.59
C GLY A 215 19.27 -14.88 5.96
N LEU A 216 18.62 -13.90 5.31
CA LEU A 216 17.36 -14.12 4.57
C LEU A 216 17.56 -15.08 3.40
N GLN A 217 18.62 -14.89 2.61
CA GLN A 217 18.97 -15.80 1.51
C GLN A 217 19.15 -17.24 2.01
N ARG A 218 19.90 -17.43 3.10
CA ARG A 218 20.10 -18.77 3.67
C ARG A 218 18.81 -19.42 4.14
N ARG A 219 17.89 -18.64 4.72
CA ARG A 219 16.55 -19.18 5.08
C ARG A 219 15.74 -19.55 3.85
N ALA A 220 15.79 -18.75 2.80
CA ALA A 220 15.16 -19.05 1.52
C ALA A 220 15.71 -20.35 0.90
N ASP A 221 17.04 -20.51 0.89
CA ASP A 221 17.73 -21.67 0.34
C ASP A 221 17.39 -22.97 1.11
N ILE A 222 17.31 -22.89 2.45
CA ILE A 222 17.01 -24.06 3.29
C ILE A 222 15.53 -24.45 3.19
N GLY A 223 14.62 -23.48 3.20
CA GLY A 223 13.19 -23.72 2.95
C GLY A 223 12.42 -24.42 4.09
N ASP A 224 13.02 -24.66 5.25
CA ASP A 224 12.48 -25.54 6.29
C ASP A 224 11.68 -24.82 7.40
N ARG A 225 11.89 -23.52 7.56
CA ARG A 225 11.31 -22.72 8.66
C ARG A 225 10.71 -21.42 8.19
N HIS A 226 9.49 -21.18 8.64
CA HIS A 226 8.80 -19.92 8.42
C HIS A 226 9.56 -18.76 9.07
N THR A 227 9.68 -17.66 8.33
CA THR A 227 10.35 -16.42 8.66
C THR A 227 9.39 -15.27 8.38
N ALA A 228 8.55 -14.96 9.36
CA ALA A 228 7.63 -13.83 9.24
C ALA A 228 8.42 -12.51 9.06
N PRO A 229 8.13 -11.69 8.03
CA PRO A 229 8.80 -10.41 7.81
C PRO A 229 8.73 -9.47 9.02
N ARG A 230 7.63 -9.55 9.79
CA ARG A 230 7.44 -8.81 11.03
C ARG A 230 8.45 -9.19 12.11
N THR A 231 8.82 -10.47 12.22
CA THR A 231 9.83 -10.95 13.16
C THR A 231 11.21 -10.39 12.81
N VAL A 232 11.56 -10.39 11.53
CA VAL A 232 12.83 -9.80 11.06
C VAL A 232 12.83 -8.29 11.28
N THR A 233 11.72 -7.61 10.96
CA THR A 233 11.58 -6.16 11.20
C THR A 233 11.76 -5.80 12.67
N ARG A 234 11.27 -6.63 13.60
CA ARG A 234 11.48 -6.44 15.05
C ARG A 234 12.92 -6.71 15.48
N ALA A 235 13.60 -7.69 14.86
CA ALA A 235 15.03 -7.89 15.13
C ALA A 235 15.85 -6.69 14.63
N LEU A 236 15.50 -6.13 13.47
CA LEU A 236 16.16 -4.95 12.92
C LEU A 236 15.95 -3.69 13.77
N SER A 237 14.81 -3.52 14.46
CA SER A 237 14.64 -2.40 15.38
C SER A 237 15.62 -2.46 16.55
N TRP A 238 15.85 -3.64 17.12
CA TRP A 238 16.85 -3.80 18.20
C TRP A 238 18.28 -3.54 17.73
N ILE A 239 18.62 -3.99 16.52
CA ILE A 239 19.94 -3.73 15.93
C ILE A 239 20.18 -2.22 15.73
N ARG A 240 19.14 -1.45 15.37
CA ARG A 240 19.24 0.02 15.21
C ARG A 240 19.40 0.76 16.54
N GLU A 241 18.93 0.17 17.63
CA GLU A 241 18.97 0.75 18.98
C GLU A 241 20.24 0.38 19.75
N SER A 242 21.07 -0.52 19.21
CA SER A 242 22.32 -1.04 19.82
C SER A 242 23.55 -0.29 19.31
#